data_AF-A0A369VXM1-F1
#
_entry.id   AF-A0A369VXM1-F1
#
_cell.length_a   1.000
_cell.length_b   1.000
_cell.length_c   1.000
_cell.angle_alpha   90.00
_cell.angle_beta   90.00
_cell.angle_gamma   90.00
#
_symmetry.space_group_name_H-M   'P 1'
#
loop_
_entity.id
_entity.type
_entity.pdbx_description
1 polymer ?
#
loop_
_entity_poly.entity_id
_entity_poly.type
_entity_poly.pdbx_seq_one_letter_code
_entity_poly.pdbx_strand_id
1 'polypeptide(L)'
;MESAVLPAPKGRPREFCVDGALAAALGVFWAKGYEGASMADLTAAMGITKPSLYAAFGNKEALFHKALDLYEAEKLAYTREALQQPTARAVAEHLLRGALEAMAGGCDPKGCLGVISSTACGAEGESIKAHVTERRLSSQAAMAARFEQAAADGDLPAEVSPESLCQYLYAILQGMAVQAGAGASHADLERVVETSLMIWPGK
;
A
#
# COMPACT_ATOMS: atom_id res chain seq x y z
N MET A 1 -46.43 -30.72 -2.51
CA MET A 1 -45.03 -30.87 -2.96
C MET A 1 -44.20 -29.94 -2.12
N GLU A 2 -43.47 -30.53 -1.17
CA GLU A 2 -42.69 -29.90 -0.11
C GLU A 2 -41.54 -29.05 -0.68
N SER A 3 -41.42 -27.80 -0.21
CA SER A 3 -40.29 -26.93 -0.52
C SER A 3 -39.16 -27.27 0.45
N ALA A 4 -38.07 -27.82 -0.07
CA ALA A 4 -36.88 -28.15 0.68
C ALA A 4 -36.13 -26.87 1.10
N VAL A 5 -36.17 -26.55 2.39
CA VAL A 5 -35.37 -25.51 3.01
C VAL A 5 -33.93 -26.01 3.14
N LEU A 6 -32.98 -25.32 2.51
CA LEU A 6 -31.55 -25.58 2.66
C LEU A 6 -31.10 -25.28 4.09
N PRO A 7 -30.23 -26.12 4.70
CA PRO A 7 -29.79 -25.90 6.08
C PRO A 7 -28.93 -24.62 6.17
N ALA A 8 -29.29 -23.75 7.11
CA ALA A 8 -28.49 -22.60 7.48
C ALA A 8 -27.08 -23.05 7.95
N PRO A 9 -26.01 -22.32 7.61
CA PRO A 9 -24.67 -22.69 8.03
C PRO A 9 -24.59 -22.74 9.57
N LYS A 10 -24.21 -23.90 10.11
CA LYS A 10 -23.97 -24.10 11.54
C LYS A 10 -22.69 -23.38 11.94
N GLY A 11 -22.85 -22.16 12.46
CA GLY A 11 -21.81 -21.42 13.18
C GLY A 11 -22.46 -20.31 13.99
N ARG A 12 -22.02 -20.12 15.24
CA ARG A 12 -22.40 -18.96 16.06
C ARG A 12 -22.11 -17.69 15.23
N PRO A 13 -23.06 -16.74 15.14
CA PRO A 13 -22.82 -15.50 14.39
C PRO A 13 -21.54 -14.83 14.90
N ARG A 14 -20.69 -14.35 13.98
CA ARG A 14 -19.41 -13.71 14.32
C ARG A 14 -19.71 -12.50 15.22
N GLU A 15 -19.30 -12.58 16.49
CA GLU A 15 -19.53 -11.53 17.50
C GLU A 15 -18.65 -10.28 17.29
N PHE A 16 -17.89 -10.19 16.18
CA PHE A 16 -16.96 -9.09 15.91
C PHE A 16 -17.06 -8.55 14.48
N CYS A 17 -16.71 -7.28 14.31
CA CYS A 17 -16.60 -6.62 13.01
C CYS A 17 -15.33 -7.08 12.27
N VAL A 18 -15.49 -7.79 11.15
CA VAL A 18 -14.37 -8.33 10.38
C VAL A 18 -13.48 -7.21 9.82
N ASP A 19 -14.09 -6.15 9.29
CA ASP A 19 -13.36 -5.03 8.68
C ASP A 19 -12.58 -4.25 9.75
N GLY A 20 -13.19 -4.01 10.91
CA GLY A 20 -12.52 -3.36 12.05
C GLY A 20 -11.35 -4.20 12.58
N ALA A 21 -11.51 -5.52 12.64
CA ALA A 21 -10.42 -6.41 13.02
C ALA A 21 -9.29 -6.41 11.96
N LEU A 22 -9.62 -6.37 10.67
CA LEU A 22 -8.62 -6.30 9.62
C LEU A 22 -7.83 -4.97 9.65
N ALA A 23 -8.52 -3.84 9.88
CA ALA A 23 -7.88 -2.54 10.04
C ALA A 23 -6.94 -2.51 11.27
N ALA A 24 -7.34 -3.13 12.38
CA ALA A 24 -6.48 -3.27 13.55
C ALA A 24 -5.24 -4.14 13.25
N ALA A 25 -5.41 -5.25 12.53
CA ALA A 25 -4.30 -6.10 12.10
C ALA A 25 -3.32 -5.35 11.17
N LEU A 26 -3.85 -4.55 10.23
CA LEU A 26 -3.05 -3.68 9.36
C LEU A 26 -2.17 -2.75 10.18
N GLY A 27 -2.70 -2.08 11.21
CA GLY A 27 -1.91 -1.21 12.09
C GLY A 27 -0.74 -1.95 12.77
N VAL A 28 -0.95 -3.17 13.23
CA VAL A 28 0.11 -4.01 13.84
C VAL A 28 1.19 -4.37 12.82
N PHE A 29 0.79 -4.85 11.64
CA PHE A 29 1.74 -5.19 10.58
C PHE A 29 2.50 -3.98 10.06
N TRP A 30 1.86 -2.81 10.01
CA TRP A 30 2.50 -1.58 9.59
C TRP A 30 3.57 -1.14 10.59
N ALA A 31 3.28 -1.23 11.89
CA ALA A 31 4.25 -0.86 12.91
C ALA A 31 5.39 -1.87 13.07
N LYS A 32 5.13 -3.18 12.93
CA LYS A 32 6.07 -4.24 13.30
C LYS A 32 6.61 -5.07 12.14
N GLY A 33 6.09 -4.85 10.92
CA GLY A 33 6.30 -5.76 9.79
C GLY A 33 5.63 -7.12 9.97
N TYR A 34 5.74 -7.98 8.95
CA TYR A 34 5.20 -9.34 9.02
C TYR A 34 5.82 -10.13 10.18
N GLU A 35 7.15 -10.17 10.29
CA GLU A 35 7.83 -11.03 11.28
C GLU A 35 7.68 -10.54 12.71
N GLY A 36 7.81 -9.23 12.93
CA GLY A 36 7.67 -8.63 14.26
C GLY A 36 6.26 -8.67 14.83
N ALA A 37 5.23 -8.84 13.99
CA ALA A 37 3.85 -8.98 14.43
C ALA A 37 3.59 -10.41 14.98
N SER A 38 3.57 -10.58 16.30
CA SER A 38 3.22 -11.88 16.87
C SER A 38 1.72 -12.18 16.73
N MET A 39 1.34 -13.46 16.76
CA MET A 39 -0.08 -13.84 16.80
C MET A 39 -0.80 -13.24 18.02
N ALA A 40 -0.10 -13.07 19.14
CA ALA A 40 -0.64 -12.45 20.34
C ALA A 40 -0.93 -10.96 20.12
N ASP A 41 0.01 -10.21 19.53
CA ASP A 41 -0.19 -8.80 19.17
C ASP A 41 -1.40 -8.62 18.27
N LEU A 42 -1.51 -9.46 17.23
CA LEU A 42 -2.62 -9.44 16.28
C LEU A 42 -3.95 -9.68 17.00
N THR A 43 -4.07 -10.78 17.74
CA THR A 43 -5.33 -11.08 18.45
C THR A 43 -5.72 -10.02 19.47
N ALA A 44 -4.74 -9.43 20.17
CA ALA A 44 -4.97 -8.37 21.15
C ALA A 44 -5.47 -7.09 20.48
N ALA A 45 -4.82 -6.64 19.41
CA ALA A 45 -5.22 -5.44 18.67
C ALA A 45 -6.58 -5.62 17.98
N MET A 46 -6.83 -6.80 17.41
CA MET A 46 -8.09 -7.14 16.74
C MET A 46 -9.26 -7.33 17.71
N GLY A 47 -9.00 -7.49 19.01
CA GLY A 47 -10.03 -7.78 20.01
C GLY A 47 -10.69 -9.15 19.84
N ILE A 48 -9.98 -10.13 19.28
CA ILE A 48 -10.51 -11.47 19.00
C ILE A 48 -9.62 -12.57 19.56
N THR A 49 -10.17 -13.78 19.68
CA THR A 49 -9.40 -14.96 20.09
C THR A 49 -8.64 -15.57 18.91
N LYS A 50 -7.56 -16.31 19.20
CA LYS A 50 -6.77 -17.02 18.17
C LYS A 50 -7.63 -17.97 17.30
N PRO A 51 -8.58 -18.77 17.84
CA PRO A 51 -9.48 -19.57 17.01
C PRO A 51 -10.39 -18.73 16.10
N SER A 52 -10.86 -17.57 16.57
CA SER A 52 -11.69 -16.66 15.76
C SER A 52 -10.90 -16.03 14.62
N LEU A 53 -9.63 -15.69 14.87
CA LEU A 53 -8.71 -15.22 13.84
C LEU A 53 -8.55 -16.29 12.75
N TYR A 54 -8.23 -17.53 13.13
CA TYR A 54 -8.08 -18.61 12.16
C TYR A 54 -9.35 -18.89 11.36
N ALA A 55 -10.50 -18.89 12.02
CA ALA A 55 -11.79 -19.11 11.37
C ALA A 55 -12.21 -17.98 10.41
N ALA A 56 -11.73 -16.75 10.61
CA ALA A 56 -12.09 -15.61 9.79
C ALA A 56 -11.07 -15.27 8.70
N PHE A 57 -9.79 -15.43 8.99
CA PHE A 57 -8.70 -14.92 8.15
C PHE A 57 -7.75 -16.01 7.67
N GLY A 58 -7.91 -17.26 8.13
CA GLY A 58 -6.96 -18.33 7.86
C GLY A 58 -5.70 -18.14 8.70
N ASN A 59 -4.52 -18.28 8.11
CA ASN A 59 -3.26 -18.13 8.84
C ASN A 59 -2.77 -16.66 8.86
N LYS A 60 -1.60 -16.44 9.47
CA LYS A 60 -0.98 -15.11 9.56
C LYS A 60 -0.65 -14.53 8.18
N GLU A 61 -0.16 -15.35 7.27
CA GLU A 61 0.15 -14.99 5.88
C GLU A 61 -1.11 -14.52 5.13
N ALA A 62 -2.20 -15.29 5.19
CA ALA A 62 -3.49 -14.92 4.60
C ALA A 62 -4.08 -13.64 5.21
N LEU A 63 -3.96 -13.44 6.52
CA LEU A 63 -4.33 -12.19 7.18
C LEU A 63 -3.47 -11.03 6.68
N PHE A 64 -2.17 -11.24 6.50
CA PHE A 64 -1.25 -10.23 5.99
C PHE A 64 -1.56 -9.84 4.53
N HIS A 65 -1.85 -10.80 3.65
CA HIS A 65 -2.27 -10.48 2.28
C HIS A 65 -3.53 -9.62 2.26
N LYS A 66 -4.52 -9.92 3.10
CA LYS A 66 -5.73 -9.10 3.26
C LYS A 66 -5.43 -7.71 3.82
N ALA A 67 -4.47 -7.61 4.73
CA ALA A 67 -4.03 -6.31 5.25
C ALA A 67 -3.33 -5.48 4.17
N LEU A 68 -2.54 -6.11 3.28
CA LEU A 68 -1.96 -5.43 2.12
C LEU A 68 -3.05 -4.97 1.14
N ASP A 69 -4.08 -5.78 0.88
CA ASP A 69 -5.21 -5.38 0.03
C ASP A 69 -5.92 -4.15 0.62
N LEU A 70 -6.15 -4.15 1.93
CA LEU A 70 -6.75 -3.00 2.63
C LEU A 70 -5.85 -1.77 2.55
N TYR A 71 -4.54 -1.93 2.76
CA TYR A 71 -3.57 -0.86 2.65
C TYR A 71 -3.56 -0.23 1.25
N GLU A 72 -3.57 -1.03 0.19
CA GLU A 72 -3.65 -0.53 -1.18
C GLU A 72 -4.97 0.19 -1.46
N ALA A 73 -6.09 -0.38 -0.99
CA ALA A 73 -7.42 0.16 -1.23
C ALA A 73 -7.64 1.51 -0.52
N GLU A 74 -7.12 1.67 0.70
CA GLU A 74 -7.37 2.85 1.52
C GLU A 74 -6.21 3.85 1.49
N LYS A 75 -4.98 3.39 1.70
CA LYS A 75 -3.82 4.26 1.87
C LYS A 75 -3.16 4.63 0.56
N LEU A 76 -3.33 3.81 -0.48
CA LEU A 76 -2.80 4.08 -1.82
C LEU A 76 -3.89 4.40 -2.85
N ALA A 77 -5.11 4.74 -2.42
CA ALA A 77 -6.23 5.07 -3.30
C ALA A 77 -5.88 6.17 -4.32
N TYR A 78 -5.11 7.18 -3.88
CA TYR A 78 -4.64 8.30 -4.69
C TYR A 78 -3.82 7.85 -5.92
N THR A 79 -3.18 6.68 -5.87
CA THR A 79 -2.38 6.18 -7.00
C THR A 79 -3.23 5.88 -8.23
N ARG A 80 -4.44 5.35 -8.03
CA ARG A 80 -5.37 5.05 -9.12
C ARG A 80 -5.85 6.32 -9.79
N GLU A 81 -6.18 7.33 -8.99
CA GLU A 81 -6.61 8.65 -9.48
C GLU A 81 -5.48 9.38 -10.21
N ALA A 82 -4.25 9.24 -9.73
CA ALA A 82 -3.10 9.85 -10.38
C ALA A 82 -2.91 9.33 -11.80
N LEU A 83 -3.07 8.02 -12.03
CA LEU A 83 -2.94 7.44 -13.37
C LEU A 83 -4.00 7.94 -14.36
N GLN A 84 -5.10 8.53 -13.88
CA GLN A 84 -6.15 9.13 -14.73
C GLN A 84 -5.88 10.60 -15.08
N GLN A 85 -4.84 11.21 -14.53
CA GLN A 85 -4.51 12.61 -14.80
C GLN A 85 -4.12 12.80 -16.27
N PRO A 86 -4.33 13.99 -16.87
CA PRO A 86 -4.20 14.19 -18.31
C PRO A 86 -2.75 14.20 -18.81
N THR A 87 -1.80 14.69 -18.00
CA THR A 87 -0.38 14.79 -18.38
C THR A 87 0.48 13.96 -17.42
N ALA A 88 1.67 13.56 -17.87
CA ALA A 88 2.69 12.91 -17.04
C ALA A 88 3.06 13.76 -15.83
N ARG A 89 3.17 15.09 -16.00
CA ARG A 89 3.38 16.01 -14.88
C ARG A 89 2.23 15.98 -13.88
N ALA A 90 0.99 15.98 -14.34
CA ALA A 90 -0.18 15.91 -13.46
C ALA A 90 -0.28 14.55 -12.75
N VAL A 91 0.10 13.45 -13.41
CA VAL A 91 0.24 12.13 -12.76
C VAL A 91 1.26 12.20 -11.64
N ALA A 92 2.45 12.76 -11.90
CA ALA A 92 3.51 12.91 -10.92
C ALA A 92 3.09 13.79 -9.73
N GLU A 93 2.45 14.92 -10.00
CA GLU A 93 1.93 15.83 -8.99
C GLU A 93 0.88 15.17 -8.10
N HIS A 94 -0.11 14.49 -8.67
CA HIS A 94 -1.15 13.81 -7.90
C HIS A 94 -0.58 12.68 -7.05
N LEU A 95 0.41 11.94 -7.55
CA LEU A 95 1.11 10.91 -6.77
C LEU A 95 1.88 11.50 -5.60
N LEU A 96 2.68 12.53 -5.84
CA LEU A 96 3.57 13.10 -4.83
C LEU A 96 2.78 13.83 -3.75
N ARG A 97 1.74 14.59 -4.13
CA ARG A 97 0.84 15.25 -3.18
C ARG A 97 -0.03 14.25 -2.43
N GLY A 98 -0.59 13.25 -3.11
CA GLY A 98 -1.35 12.18 -2.44
C GLY A 98 -0.49 11.40 -1.43
N ALA A 99 0.77 11.13 -1.76
CA ALA A 99 1.72 10.53 -0.84
C ALA A 99 2.06 11.43 0.35
N LEU A 100 2.25 12.73 0.13
CA LEU A 100 2.48 13.71 1.18
C LEU A 100 1.32 13.71 2.18
N GLU A 101 0.08 13.79 1.71
CA GLU A 101 -1.11 13.75 2.56
C GLU A 101 -1.24 12.42 3.31
N ALA A 102 -1.01 11.30 2.63
CA ALA A 102 -1.05 9.97 3.26
C ALA A 102 0.03 9.78 4.34
N MET A 103 1.19 10.43 4.20
CA MET A 103 2.29 10.34 5.17
C MET A 103 2.21 11.37 6.30
N ALA A 104 1.59 12.53 6.04
CA ALA A 104 1.43 13.59 7.02
C ALA A 104 0.09 13.53 7.77
N GLY A 105 -0.88 12.79 7.25
CA GLY A 105 -2.20 12.60 7.83
C GLY A 105 -2.21 11.65 9.02
N GLY A 106 -2.32 12.19 10.24
CA GLY A 106 -2.89 11.48 11.39
C GLY A 106 -1.94 10.64 12.26
N CYS A 107 -2.56 9.78 13.08
CA CYS A 107 -1.90 8.94 14.09
C CYS A 107 -1.41 7.58 13.55
N ASP A 108 -1.42 7.38 12.24
CA ASP A 108 -1.00 6.12 11.63
C ASP A 108 0.52 5.92 11.78
N PRO A 109 0.99 4.65 11.87
CA PRO A 109 2.41 4.35 11.86
C PRO A 109 3.10 4.96 10.63
N LYS A 110 4.17 5.72 10.84
CA LYS A 110 4.89 6.39 9.75
C LYS A 110 5.78 5.39 9.00
N GLY A 111 5.70 5.38 7.67
CA GLY A 111 6.53 4.53 6.79
C GLY A 111 5.69 3.81 5.72
N CYS A 112 6.34 3.17 4.75
CA CYS A 112 5.64 2.38 3.73
C CYS A 112 5.63 0.90 4.15
N LEU A 113 4.44 0.31 4.33
CA LEU A 113 4.27 -1.09 4.73
C LEU A 113 5.01 -2.06 3.79
N GLY A 114 5.02 -1.78 2.48
CA GLY A 114 5.77 -2.57 1.50
C GLY A 114 7.29 -2.52 1.74
N VAL A 115 7.83 -1.35 2.08
CA VAL A 115 9.27 -1.20 2.41
C VAL A 115 9.60 -1.95 3.70
N ILE A 116 8.77 -1.79 4.74
CA ILE A 116 8.96 -2.46 6.04
C ILE A 116 8.90 -3.98 5.89
N SER A 117 8.03 -4.49 5.02
CA SER A 117 7.86 -5.93 4.81
C SER A 117 8.93 -6.53 3.90
N SER A 118 9.63 -5.71 3.12
CA SER A 118 10.72 -6.15 2.23
C SER A 118 11.97 -6.64 2.97
N THR A 119 12.08 -6.39 4.28
CA THR A 119 13.23 -6.81 5.10
C THR A 119 13.03 -8.15 5.82
N ALA A 120 11.89 -8.83 5.64
CA ALA A 120 11.57 -10.12 6.28
C ALA A 120 12.54 -11.26 5.88
N CYS A 121 12.93 -12.16 6.78
CA CYS A 121 13.88 -13.26 6.55
C CYS A 121 13.33 -14.68 6.85
N GLY A 122 13.74 -15.67 6.05
CA GLY A 122 13.30 -17.07 6.19
C GLY A 122 12.15 -17.43 5.25
N ALA A 123 11.72 -18.69 5.23
CA ALA A 123 10.83 -19.22 4.20
C ALA A 123 9.47 -18.51 4.09
N GLU A 124 8.81 -18.20 5.22
CA GLU A 124 7.58 -17.39 5.20
C GLU A 124 7.88 -15.94 4.77
N GLY A 125 9.00 -15.37 5.21
CA GLY A 125 9.45 -14.04 4.78
C GLY A 125 9.73 -13.95 3.28
N GLU A 126 10.20 -15.03 2.65
CA GLU A 126 10.42 -15.13 1.21
C GLU A 126 9.11 -15.09 0.42
N SER A 127 8.08 -15.81 0.85
CA SER A 127 6.73 -15.74 0.25
C SER A 127 6.17 -14.32 0.31
N ILE A 128 6.27 -13.69 1.49
CA ILE A 128 5.82 -12.31 1.71
C ILE A 128 6.59 -11.32 0.84
N LYS A 129 7.92 -11.46 0.76
CA LYS A 129 8.77 -10.65 -0.11
C LYS A 129 8.40 -10.80 -1.58
N ALA A 130 8.13 -12.02 -2.04
CA ALA A 130 7.71 -12.28 -3.41
C ALA A 130 6.38 -11.57 -3.71
N HIS A 131 5.40 -11.67 -2.81
CA HIS A 131 4.10 -11.02 -2.96
C HIS A 131 4.18 -9.50 -2.98
N VAL A 132 4.97 -8.90 -2.07
CA VAL A 132 5.22 -7.44 -2.06
C VAL A 132 5.96 -7.01 -3.34
N THR A 133 6.88 -7.83 -3.84
CA THR A 133 7.60 -7.57 -5.09
C THR A 133 6.67 -7.61 -6.29
N GLU A 134 5.78 -8.60 -6.37
CA GLU A 134 4.79 -8.71 -7.44
C GLU A 134 3.86 -7.50 -7.50
N ARG A 135 3.30 -7.08 -6.34
CA ARG A 135 2.48 -5.86 -6.23
C ARG A 135 3.23 -4.62 -6.71
N ARG A 136 4.50 -4.48 -6.31
CA ARG A 136 5.37 -3.37 -6.75
C ARG A 136 5.58 -3.39 -8.26
N LEU A 137 5.90 -4.55 -8.83
CA LEU A 137 6.13 -4.70 -10.27
C LEU A 137 4.86 -4.41 -11.08
N SER A 138 3.70 -4.89 -10.61
CA SER A 138 2.40 -4.58 -11.21
C SER A 138 2.13 -3.07 -11.22
N SER A 139 2.37 -2.40 -10.09
CA SER A 139 2.17 -0.95 -9.97
C SER A 139 3.18 -0.15 -10.80
N GLN A 140 4.42 -0.63 -10.96
CA GLN A 140 5.42 -0.05 -11.84
C GLN A 140 5.04 -0.18 -13.31
N ALA A 141 4.53 -1.35 -13.72
CA ALA A 141 4.08 -1.58 -15.09
C ALA A 141 2.90 -0.67 -15.46
N ALA A 142 1.93 -0.48 -14.55
CA ALA A 142 0.81 0.43 -14.78
C ALA A 142 1.27 1.89 -14.95
N MET A 143 2.24 2.32 -14.14
CA MET A 143 2.83 3.66 -14.24
C MET A 143 3.63 3.84 -15.53
N ALA A 144 4.45 2.86 -15.90
CA ALA A 144 5.24 2.89 -17.12
C ALA A 144 4.34 2.99 -18.35
N ALA A 145 3.30 2.15 -18.44
CA ALA A 145 2.31 2.23 -19.51
C ALA A 145 1.63 3.60 -19.59
N ARG A 146 1.33 4.23 -18.45
CA ARG A 146 0.76 5.58 -18.41
C ARG A 146 1.74 6.62 -18.96
N PHE A 147 3.04 6.53 -18.65
CA PHE A 147 4.05 7.45 -19.19
C PHE A 147 4.41 7.17 -20.65
N GLU A 148 4.34 5.92 -21.10
CA GLU A 148 4.44 5.58 -22.53
C GLU A 148 3.32 6.26 -23.33
N GLN A 149 2.09 6.24 -22.82
CA GLN A 149 0.97 6.98 -23.42
C GLN A 149 1.25 8.49 -23.46
N ALA A 150 1.72 9.09 -22.36
CA ALA A 150 2.07 10.51 -22.33
C ALA A 150 3.17 10.87 -23.36
N ALA A 151 4.17 10.01 -23.52
CA ALA A 151 5.21 10.19 -24.52
C ALA A 151 4.63 10.13 -25.95
N ALA A 152 3.72 9.18 -26.22
CA ALA A 152 3.04 9.07 -27.50
C ALA A 152 2.16 10.31 -27.80
N ASP A 153 1.58 10.92 -26.77
CA ASP A 153 0.77 12.14 -26.86
C ASP A 153 1.62 13.42 -26.98
N GLY A 154 2.95 13.31 -26.92
CA GLY A 154 3.88 14.44 -27.03
C GLY A 154 4.01 15.29 -25.76
N ASP A 155 3.58 14.75 -24.62
CA ASP A 155 3.65 15.43 -23.31
C ASP A 155 5.03 15.32 -22.64
N LEU A 156 5.84 14.33 -23.05
CA LEU A 156 7.20 14.13 -22.59
C LEU A 156 8.23 14.44 -23.70
N PRO A 157 9.40 15.02 -23.37
CA PRO A 157 10.51 15.15 -24.31
C PRO A 157 10.97 13.78 -24.84
N ALA A 158 11.42 13.74 -26.10
CA ALA A 158 11.79 12.49 -26.78
C ALA A 158 12.97 11.75 -26.13
N GLU A 159 13.84 12.48 -25.41
CA GLU A 159 15.00 11.94 -24.73
C GLU A 159 14.67 11.29 -23.37
N VAL A 160 13.44 11.45 -22.89
CA VAL A 160 13.02 10.99 -21.57
C VAL A 160 12.44 9.59 -21.67
N SER A 161 13.06 8.65 -20.96
CA SER A 161 12.54 7.28 -20.85
C SER A 161 11.36 7.23 -19.86
N PRO A 162 10.16 6.76 -20.29
CA PRO A 162 9.02 6.50 -19.40
C PRO A 162 9.37 5.58 -18.23
N GLU A 163 10.17 4.54 -18.48
CA GLU A 163 10.62 3.60 -17.46
C GLU A 163 11.51 4.30 -16.41
N SER A 164 12.45 5.13 -16.86
CA SER A 164 13.32 5.88 -15.95
C SER A 164 12.54 6.89 -15.10
N LEU A 165 11.52 7.55 -15.66
CA LEU A 165 10.62 8.41 -14.89
C LEU A 165 9.83 7.64 -13.83
N CYS A 166 9.33 6.46 -14.19
CA CYS A 166 8.67 5.57 -13.23
C CYS A 166 9.63 5.21 -12.08
N GLN A 167 10.83 4.73 -12.39
CA GLN A 167 11.84 4.39 -11.38
C GLN A 167 12.20 5.57 -10.47
N TYR A 168 12.35 6.76 -11.06
CA TYR A 168 12.58 8.01 -10.31
C TYR A 168 11.45 8.30 -9.31
N LEU A 169 10.19 8.29 -9.76
CA LEU A 169 9.05 8.55 -8.86
C LEU A 169 8.96 7.53 -7.74
N TYR A 170 9.16 6.25 -8.02
CA TYR A 170 9.18 5.22 -6.98
C TYR A 170 10.28 5.47 -5.95
N ALA A 171 11.48 5.86 -6.39
CA ALA A 171 12.58 6.19 -5.49
C ALA A 171 12.25 7.39 -4.59
N ILE A 172 11.64 8.45 -5.15
CA ILE A 172 11.21 9.63 -4.39
C ILE A 172 10.13 9.25 -3.37
N LEU A 173 9.09 8.54 -3.78
CA LEU A 173 8.00 8.10 -2.90
C LEU A 173 8.51 7.21 -1.75
N GLN A 174 9.43 6.29 -2.04
CA GLN A 174 10.07 5.47 -0.99
C GLN A 174 10.93 6.32 -0.06
N GLY A 175 11.71 7.26 -0.61
CA GLY A 175 12.51 8.19 0.18
C GLY A 175 11.68 9.06 1.10
N MET A 176 10.54 9.57 0.62
CA MET A 176 9.56 10.31 1.44
C MET A 176 9.02 9.43 2.57
N ALA A 177 8.65 8.17 2.28
CA ALA A 177 8.13 7.25 3.30
C ALA A 177 9.16 6.96 4.39
N VAL A 178 10.44 6.78 4.03
CA VAL A 178 11.53 6.59 4.98
C VAL A 178 11.75 7.83 5.84
N GLN A 179 11.77 9.02 5.23
CA GLN A 179 11.91 10.29 5.96
C GLN A 179 10.73 10.54 6.91
N ALA A 180 9.51 10.26 6.47
CA ALA A 180 8.31 10.32 7.32
C ALA A 180 8.46 9.37 8.53
N GLY A 181 8.86 8.13 8.29
CA GLY A 181 9.17 7.14 9.33
C GLY A 181 10.23 7.61 10.33
N ALA A 182 11.22 8.37 9.86
CA ALA A 182 12.28 8.98 10.68
C ALA A 182 11.87 10.29 11.37
N GLY A 183 10.61 10.74 11.21
CA GLY A 183 10.08 11.91 11.91
C GLY A 183 10.17 13.23 11.15
N ALA A 184 10.43 13.21 9.84
CA ALA A 184 10.36 14.41 9.00
C ALA A 184 9.00 15.11 9.14
N SER A 185 9.01 16.44 9.14
CA SER A 185 7.79 17.24 9.19
C SER A 185 7.10 17.28 7.83
N HIS A 186 5.82 17.67 7.81
CA HIS A 186 5.09 17.91 6.56
C HIS A 186 5.88 18.87 5.64
N ALA A 187 6.36 19.99 6.20
CA ALA A 187 7.13 20.99 5.46
C ALA A 187 8.44 20.44 4.88
N ASP A 188 9.06 19.43 5.52
CA ASP A 188 10.26 18.78 4.98
C ASP A 188 9.92 17.93 3.76
N LEU A 189 8.85 17.14 3.83
CA LEU A 189 8.39 16.29 2.73
C LEU A 189 7.81 17.11 1.57
N GLU A 190 7.11 18.20 1.86
CA GLU A 190 6.60 19.13 0.86
C GLU A 190 7.73 19.73 0.03
N ARG A 191 8.87 20.08 0.65
CA ARG A 191 10.05 20.54 -0.10
C ARG A 191 10.58 19.49 -1.08
N VAL A 192 10.48 18.20 -0.75
CA VAL A 192 10.84 17.11 -1.67
C VAL A 192 9.88 17.09 -2.86
N VAL A 193 8.57 17.17 -2.60
CA VAL A 193 7.52 17.22 -3.65
C VAL A 193 7.75 18.40 -4.59
N GLU A 194 7.87 19.61 -4.06
CA GLU A 194 8.03 20.83 -4.87
C GLU A 194 9.33 20.79 -5.69
N THR A 195 10.43 20.29 -5.12
CA THR A 195 11.69 20.13 -5.85
C THR A 195 11.55 19.10 -6.98
N SER A 196 10.91 17.97 -6.72
CA SER A 196 10.66 16.92 -7.72
C SER A 196 9.81 17.45 -8.88
N LEU A 197 8.79 18.27 -8.61
CA LEU A 197 7.95 18.88 -9.64
C LEU A 197 8.64 20.02 -10.40
N MET A 198 9.58 20.73 -9.76
CA MET A 198 10.39 21.76 -10.42
C MET A 198 11.33 21.17 -11.47
N ILE A 199 11.92 20.00 -11.19
CA ILE A 199 12.85 19.33 -12.12
C ILE A 199 12.16 18.35 -13.08
N TRP A 200 10.83 18.27 -13.04
CA TRP A 200 10.07 17.37 -13.90
C TRP A 200 10.31 17.69 -15.39
N PRO A 201 10.65 16.71 -16.23
CA PRO A 201 10.88 16.98 -17.64
C PRO A 201 9.55 17.10 -18.39
N GLY A 202 9.37 18.21 -19.10
CA GLY A 202 8.15 18.50 -19.85
C GLY A 202 7.34 19.65 -19.27
N LYS A 203 6.16 19.90 -19.85
CA LYS A 203 5.25 20.95 -19.38
C LYS A 203 4.49 20.53 -18.13
#